data_AF-A0A3M2B2F0-F1
#
_entry.id   AF-A0A3M2B2F0-F1
#
_cell.length_a   1.000
_cell.length_b   1.000
_cell.length_c   1.000
_cell.angle_alpha   90.00
_cell.angle_beta   90.00
_cell.angle_gamma   90.00
#
_symmetry.space_group_name_H-M   'P 1'
#
loop_
_entity.id
_entity.type
_entity.pdbx_description
1 polymer ?
#
loop_
_entity_poly.entity_id
_entity_poly.type
_entity_poly.pdbx_seq_one_letter_code
_entity_poly.pdbx_strand_id
1 'polypeptide(L)'
;MGLTLAIVCGLMLGIPQQSNTPTLSEVDQLLLALSDITWFNNIRPLNLTKSQIERLIPVHERAYKQLEQLIQEEAKELRNRKDEILRIREDTSRGKSLPKEFQDTIKRLESDAAQKRRQLRARVVSEVATELKPHFTEEQIGYMVKRSKEVLEATRVDVSQLKDDQLYALFVENVFLDSRAPELLHEWRRKNLE
;
A
#
# COMPACT_ATOMS: atom_id res chain seq x y z
N MET A 1 0.44 68.20 26.98
CA MET A 1 1.82 68.40 26.47
C MET A 1 2.60 67.14 26.75
N GLY A 2 3.30 66.61 25.75
CA GLY A 2 4.10 65.38 25.85
C GLY A 2 3.89 64.51 24.60
N LEU A 3 4.84 64.58 23.67
CA LEU A 3 4.81 64.04 22.32
C LEU A 3 6.00 63.08 22.15
N THR A 4 5.74 61.85 21.74
CA THR A 4 6.67 60.85 21.16
C THR A 4 5.76 59.90 20.35
N LEU A 5 5.69 59.90 19.00
CA LEU A 5 6.71 59.53 17.99
C LEU A 5 7.49 58.27 18.44
N ALA A 6 7.55 57.13 17.74
CA ALA A 6 7.49 56.90 16.30
C ALA A 6 7.46 55.38 15.94
N ILE A 7 7.12 55.08 14.67
CA ILE A 7 7.62 53.98 13.78
C ILE A 7 7.12 52.55 14.07
N VAL A 8 6.25 51.91 13.25
CA VAL A 8 6.34 51.43 11.83
C VAL A 8 7.25 50.20 11.65
N CYS A 9 6.75 49.26 10.84
CA CYS A 9 7.38 48.09 10.21
C CYS A 9 7.34 46.74 10.95
N GLY A 10 6.30 45.97 10.62
CA GLY A 10 6.41 44.70 9.91
C GLY A 10 7.50 43.73 10.34
N LEU A 11 7.07 42.63 10.97
CA LEU A 11 7.72 41.34 10.78
C LEU A 11 6.62 40.28 10.72
N MET A 12 6.34 39.87 9.48
CA MET A 12 5.84 38.54 9.16
C MET A 12 6.79 37.52 9.81
N LEU A 13 6.51 37.12 11.04
CA LEU A 13 7.06 35.87 11.55
C LEU A 13 6.20 34.77 10.95
N GLY A 14 6.62 34.35 9.75
CA GLY A 14 6.22 33.10 9.17
C GLY A 14 6.40 32.03 10.23
N ILE A 15 5.28 31.48 10.68
CA ILE A 15 5.27 30.18 11.33
C ILE A 15 5.92 29.25 10.30
N PRO A 16 7.10 28.66 10.56
CA PRO A 16 7.50 27.53 9.75
C PRO A 16 6.39 26.50 9.97
N GLN A 17 5.61 26.21 8.92
CA GLN A 17 5.00 24.91 8.80
C GLN A 17 6.16 23.93 8.82
N GLN A 18 6.58 23.52 10.02
CA GLN A 18 7.17 22.22 10.20
C GLN A 18 6.16 21.28 9.58
N SER A 19 6.50 20.79 8.39
CA SER A 19 5.98 19.55 7.87
C SER A 19 6.27 18.52 8.94
N ASN A 20 5.33 18.35 9.87
CA ASN A 20 5.29 17.23 10.80
C ASN A 20 4.95 16.01 9.94
N THR A 21 5.88 15.59 9.09
CA THR A 21 5.97 14.19 8.72
C THR A 21 6.15 13.48 10.05
N PRO A 22 5.20 12.65 10.49
CA PRO A 22 5.34 11.97 11.76
C PRO A 22 6.65 11.19 11.73
N THR A 23 7.62 11.59 12.56
CA THR A 23 8.86 10.84 12.71
C THR A 23 8.46 9.48 13.28
N LEU A 24 8.66 8.42 12.49
CA LEU A 24 8.40 7.05 12.94
C LEU A 24 9.11 6.83 14.27
N SER A 25 8.42 6.21 15.22
CA SER A 25 9.06 5.87 16.50
C SER A 25 10.24 4.94 16.23
N GLU A 26 11.20 4.87 17.16
CA GLU A 26 12.32 3.92 17.06
C GLU A 26 11.81 2.49 16.85
N VAL A 27 10.71 2.12 17.51
CA VAL A 27 10.05 0.81 17.35
C VAL A 27 9.54 0.63 15.92
N ASP A 28 8.87 1.63 15.34
CA ASP A 28 8.36 1.54 13.96
C ASP A 28 9.50 1.42 12.94
N GLN A 29 10.63 2.10 13.18
CA GLN A 29 11.82 1.99 12.33
C GLN A 29 12.44 0.59 12.41
N LEU A 30 12.50 -0.01 13.60
CA LEU A 30 12.97 -1.39 13.76
C LEU A 30 12.03 -2.40 13.11
N LEU A 31 10.71 -2.23 13.25
CA LEU A 31 9.72 -3.07 12.58
C LEU A 31 9.82 -2.96 11.05
N LEU A 32 10.03 -1.75 10.53
CA LEU A 32 10.26 -1.51 9.11
C LEU A 32 11.54 -2.22 8.64
N ALA A 33 12.64 -2.09 9.37
CA ALA A 33 13.90 -2.77 9.03
C ALA A 33 13.76 -4.31 9.03
N LEU A 34 12.99 -4.87 9.99
CA LEU A 34 12.69 -6.32 9.99
C LEU A 34 11.86 -6.75 8.78
N SER A 35 10.93 -5.90 8.33
CA SER A 35 10.16 -6.13 7.10
C SER A 35 11.07 -6.10 5.87
N ASP A 36 11.94 -5.09 5.77
CA ASP A 36 12.89 -4.95 4.66
C ASP A 36 13.87 -6.14 4.61
N ILE A 37 14.37 -6.61 5.77
CA ILE A 37 15.19 -7.83 5.88
C ILE A 37 14.44 -9.06 5.34
N THR A 38 13.16 -9.21 5.72
CA THR A 38 12.32 -10.31 5.25
C THR A 38 12.15 -10.25 3.74
N TRP A 39 11.91 -9.06 3.20
CA TRP A 39 11.80 -8.84 1.77
C TRP A 39 13.09 -9.20 1.03
N PHE A 40 14.25 -8.71 1.48
CA PHE A 40 15.55 -9.05 0.87
C PHE A 40 15.86 -10.54 0.95
N ASN A 41 15.43 -11.24 2.01
CA ASN A 41 15.61 -12.68 2.13
C ASN A 41 14.79 -13.47 1.10
N ASN A 42 13.64 -12.93 0.64
CA ASN A 42 12.86 -13.51 -0.45
C ASN A 42 13.47 -13.19 -1.84
N ILE A 43 14.14 -12.04 -1.98
CA ILE A 43 14.67 -11.57 -3.27
C ILE A 43 16.06 -12.14 -3.57
N ARG A 44 16.93 -12.24 -2.56
CA ARG A 44 18.32 -12.71 -2.76
C ARG A 44 18.42 -14.04 -3.52
N PRO A 45 17.63 -15.09 -3.21
CA PRO A 45 17.77 -16.39 -3.89
C PRO A 45 17.31 -16.36 -5.35
N LEU A 46 16.53 -15.36 -5.75
CA LEU A 46 16.11 -15.20 -7.14
C LEU A 46 17.27 -14.77 -8.05
N ASN A 47 18.35 -14.21 -7.49
CA ASN A 47 19.48 -13.68 -8.25
C ASN A 47 19.02 -12.82 -9.45
N LEU A 48 18.14 -11.85 -9.16
CA LEU A 48 17.51 -11.02 -10.18
C LEU A 48 18.56 -10.26 -11.00
N THR A 49 18.43 -10.31 -12.32
CA THR A 49 19.28 -9.53 -13.21
C THR A 49 18.85 -8.06 -13.24
N LYS A 50 19.74 -7.19 -13.70
CA LYS A 50 19.42 -5.76 -13.89
C LYS A 50 18.19 -5.55 -14.77
N SER A 51 18.07 -6.32 -15.86
CA SER A 51 16.94 -6.24 -16.78
C SER A 51 15.63 -6.73 -16.17
N GLN A 52 15.67 -7.73 -15.28
CA GLN A 52 14.49 -8.18 -14.52
C GLN A 52 14.01 -7.08 -13.56
N ILE A 53 14.93 -6.41 -12.86
CA ILE A 53 14.60 -5.31 -11.94
C ILE A 53 14.02 -4.10 -12.68
N GLU A 54 14.63 -3.71 -13.80
CA GLU A 54 14.14 -2.59 -14.63
C GLU A 54 12.74 -2.84 -15.21
N ARG A 55 12.33 -4.12 -15.35
CA ARG A 55 10.96 -4.50 -15.72
C ARG A 55 10.00 -4.51 -14.52
N LEU A 56 10.46 -4.91 -13.34
CA LEU A 56 9.61 -4.98 -12.13
C LEU A 56 9.13 -3.61 -11.67
N ILE A 57 9.99 -2.59 -11.70
CA ILE A 57 9.68 -1.24 -11.23
C ILE A 57 8.46 -0.62 -11.94
N PRO A 58 8.39 -0.50 -13.28
CA PRO A 58 7.23 0.10 -13.95
C PRO A 58 5.95 -0.73 -13.79
N VAL A 59 6.07 -2.04 -13.62
CA VAL A 59 4.91 -2.92 -13.34
C VAL A 59 4.31 -2.59 -11.98
N HIS A 60 5.16 -2.36 -10.96
CA HIS A 60 4.74 -1.92 -9.64
C HIS A 60 4.07 -0.54 -9.67
N GLU A 61 4.68 0.44 -10.33
CA GLU A 61 4.14 1.79 -10.44
C GLU A 61 2.72 1.79 -11.05
N ARG A 62 2.49 0.97 -12.08
CA ARG A 62 1.16 0.82 -12.68
C ARG A 62 0.16 0.17 -11.73
N ALA A 63 0.56 -0.88 -11.01
CA ALA A 63 -0.29 -1.53 -10.01
C ALA A 63 -0.73 -0.56 -8.90
N TYR A 64 0.20 0.25 -8.37
CA TYR A 64 -0.12 1.25 -7.34
C TYR A 64 -0.97 2.39 -7.88
N LYS A 65 -0.75 2.83 -9.12
CA LYS A 65 -1.59 3.84 -9.75
C LYS A 65 -3.05 3.39 -9.87
N GLN A 66 -3.29 2.11 -10.19
CA GLN A 66 -4.65 1.56 -10.22
C GLN A 66 -5.30 1.53 -8.83
N LEU A 67 -4.53 1.16 -7.79
CA LEU A 67 -5.01 1.18 -6.41
C LEU A 67 -5.36 2.60 -5.93
N GLU A 68 -4.49 3.57 -6.25
CA GLU A 68 -4.72 4.97 -5.92
C GLU A 68 -5.98 5.52 -6.59
N GLN A 69 -6.24 5.16 -7.85
CA GLN A 69 -7.47 5.53 -8.54
C GLN A 69 -8.72 5.03 -7.80
N LEU A 70 -8.71 3.78 -7.33
CA LEU A 70 -9.81 3.24 -6.55
C LEU A 70 -10.01 3.98 -5.22
N ILE A 71 -8.92 4.31 -4.52
CA ILE A 71 -8.97 5.10 -3.28
C ILE A 71 -9.58 6.48 -3.54
N GLN A 72 -9.20 7.13 -4.65
CA GLN A 72 -9.76 8.43 -5.03
C GLN A 72 -11.26 8.35 -5.38
N GLU A 73 -11.69 7.28 -6.05
CA GLU A 73 -13.11 7.03 -6.34
C GLU A 73 -13.93 6.84 -5.05
N GLU A 74 -13.44 6.04 -4.11
CA GLU A 74 -14.07 5.83 -2.80
C GLU A 74 -14.09 7.12 -1.98
N ALA A 75 -12.99 7.88 -1.97
CA ALA A 75 -12.92 9.17 -1.29
C ALA A 75 -13.91 10.17 -1.87
N LYS A 76 -14.13 10.16 -3.19
CA LYS A 76 -15.14 11.00 -3.85
C LYS A 76 -16.55 10.64 -3.38
N GLU A 77 -16.86 9.36 -3.27
CA GLU A 77 -18.16 8.89 -2.79
C GLU A 77 -18.44 9.32 -1.34
N LEU A 78 -17.45 9.22 -0.46
CA LEU A 78 -17.56 9.72 0.92
C LEU A 78 -17.67 11.25 0.99
N ARG A 79 -16.90 11.98 0.18
CA ARG A 79 -16.97 13.45 0.11
C ARG A 79 -18.35 13.94 -0.32
N ASN A 80 -19.01 13.25 -1.26
CA ASN A 80 -20.38 13.58 -1.68
C ASN A 80 -21.42 13.44 -0.55
N ARG A 81 -21.10 12.69 0.51
CA ARG A 81 -21.95 12.47 1.68
C ARG A 81 -21.47 13.20 2.93
N LYS A 82 -20.46 14.06 2.81
CA LYS A 82 -19.80 14.72 3.95
C LYS A 82 -20.79 15.39 4.91
N ASP A 83 -21.72 16.17 4.39
CA ASP A 83 -22.65 16.95 5.23
C ASP A 83 -23.66 16.04 5.95
N GLU A 84 -24.12 14.98 5.27
CA GLU A 84 -24.97 13.94 5.87
C GLU A 84 -24.24 13.24 7.03
N ILE A 85 -22.99 12.82 6.79
CA ILE A 85 -22.14 12.13 7.78
C ILE A 85 -21.88 13.04 8.99
N LEU A 86 -21.48 14.29 8.77
CA LEU A 86 -21.17 15.23 9.85
C LEU A 86 -22.42 15.57 10.68
N ARG A 87 -23.57 15.75 10.03
CA ARG A 87 -24.85 15.95 10.72
C ARG A 87 -25.22 14.74 11.58
N ILE A 88 -25.14 13.54 11.03
CA ILE A 88 -25.50 12.32 11.75
C ILE A 88 -24.54 12.04 12.91
N ARG A 89 -23.24 12.34 12.74
CA ARG A 89 -22.26 12.30 13.83
C ARG A 89 -22.68 13.22 14.98
N GLU A 90 -23.09 14.45 14.67
CA GLU A 90 -23.52 15.43 15.68
C GLU A 90 -24.85 15.05 16.34
N ASP A 91 -25.80 14.50 15.58
CA ASP A 91 -27.05 14.01 16.14
C ASP A 91 -26.83 12.81 17.07
N THR A 92 -25.95 11.89 16.67
CA THR A 92 -25.60 10.69 17.44
C THR A 92 -24.80 11.04 18.71
N SER A 93 -23.90 12.04 18.64
CA SER A 93 -23.13 12.51 19.81
C SER A 93 -24.04 13.12 20.89
N ARG A 94 -25.22 13.60 20.51
CA ARG A 94 -26.27 14.11 21.41
C ARG A 94 -27.25 13.02 21.89
N GLY A 95 -26.97 11.75 21.61
CA GLY A 95 -27.77 10.61 22.06
C GLY A 95 -28.99 10.29 21.19
N LYS A 96 -29.12 10.88 19.99
CA LYS A 96 -30.15 10.45 19.03
C LYS A 96 -29.77 9.09 18.42
N SER A 97 -30.77 8.27 18.12
CA SER A 97 -30.58 7.00 17.44
C SER A 97 -30.09 7.21 16.00
N LEU A 98 -29.16 6.35 15.57
CA LEU A 98 -28.69 6.32 14.19
C LEU A 98 -29.85 5.97 13.23
N PRO A 99 -30.14 6.78 12.20
CA PRO A 99 -31.18 6.46 11.23
C PRO A 99 -30.88 5.14 10.51
N LYS A 100 -31.86 4.24 10.43
CA LYS A 100 -31.69 2.92 9.80
C LYS A 100 -31.25 3.02 8.35
N GLU A 101 -31.82 3.96 7.58
CA GLU A 101 -31.44 4.20 6.17
C GLU A 101 -29.97 4.59 6.01
N PHE A 102 -29.45 5.40 6.94
CA PHE A 102 -28.04 5.76 6.95
C PHE A 102 -27.17 4.55 7.29
N GLN A 103 -27.56 3.77 8.30
CA GLN A 103 -26.85 2.55 8.68
C GLN A 103 -26.77 1.54 7.51
N ASP A 104 -27.88 1.33 6.81
CA ASP A 104 -27.95 0.43 5.65
C ASP A 104 -27.15 0.98 4.46
N THR A 105 -27.08 2.31 4.31
CA THR A 105 -26.25 2.95 3.29
C THR A 105 -24.77 2.78 3.57
N ILE A 106 -24.31 3.04 4.80
CA ILE A 106 -22.90 2.86 5.18
C ILE A 106 -22.47 1.40 5.02
N LYS A 107 -23.27 0.44 5.50
CA LYS A 107 -22.98 -1.00 5.32
C LYS A 107 -22.79 -1.39 3.85
N ARG A 108 -23.63 -0.86 2.97
CA ARG A 108 -23.54 -1.11 1.53
C ARG A 108 -22.26 -0.52 0.94
N LEU A 109 -21.94 0.73 1.28
CA LEU A 109 -20.71 1.40 0.84
C LEU A 109 -19.46 0.64 1.28
N GLU A 110 -19.43 0.18 2.53
CA GLU A 110 -18.31 -0.62 3.06
C GLU A 110 -18.17 -1.95 2.33
N SER A 111 -19.29 -2.65 2.10
CA SER A 111 -19.32 -3.92 1.37
C SER A 111 -18.87 -3.74 -0.08
N ASP A 112 -19.40 -2.75 -0.78
CA ASP A 112 -19.08 -2.46 -2.18
C ASP A 112 -17.61 -2.06 -2.34
N ALA A 113 -17.09 -1.21 -1.45
CA ALA A 113 -15.67 -0.84 -1.42
C ALA A 113 -14.78 -2.07 -1.16
N ALA A 114 -15.10 -2.88 -0.16
CA ALA A 114 -14.35 -4.10 0.14
C ALA A 114 -14.33 -5.07 -1.05
N GLN A 115 -15.46 -5.23 -1.75
CA GLN A 115 -15.56 -6.06 -2.95
C GLN A 115 -14.73 -5.49 -4.11
N LYS A 116 -14.85 -4.19 -4.41
CA LYS A 116 -14.06 -3.53 -5.46
C LYS A 116 -12.57 -3.64 -5.21
N ARG A 117 -12.11 -3.40 -3.98
CA ARG A 117 -10.70 -3.55 -3.58
C ARG A 117 -10.20 -4.98 -3.78
N ARG A 118 -10.98 -5.99 -3.37
CA ARG A 118 -10.62 -7.40 -3.59
C ARG A 118 -10.53 -7.76 -5.08
N GLN A 119 -11.51 -7.32 -5.88
CA GLN A 119 -11.54 -7.57 -7.32
C GLN A 119 -10.38 -6.89 -8.03
N LEU A 120 -10.09 -5.64 -7.70
CA LEU A 120 -8.96 -4.91 -8.25
C LEU A 120 -7.65 -5.59 -7.88
N ARG A 121 -7.46 -5.92 -6.59
CA ARG A 121 -6.24 -6.60 -6.13
C ARG A 121 -6.03 -7.93 -6.87
N ALA A 122 -7.05 -8.77 -6.97
CA ALA A 122 -6.96 -10.04 -7.70
C ALA A 122 -6.62 -9.83 -9.19
N ARG A 123 -7.23 -8.83 -9.83
CA ARG A 123 -6.92 -8.47 -11.22
C ARG A 123 -5.48 -8.00 -11.39
N VAL A 124 -5.03 -7.06 -10.56
CA VAL A 124 -3.67 -6.53 -10.56
C VAL A 124 -2.66 -7.66 -10.38
N VAL A 125 -2.85 -8.52 -9.38
CA VAL A 125 -1.97 -9.67 -9.14
C VAL A 125 -1.92 -10.58 -10.37
N SER A 126 -3.07 -10.90 -10.98
CA SER A 126 -3.13 -11.75 -12.17
C SER A 126 -2.43 -11.12 -13.38
N GLU A 127 -2.64 -9.83 -13.63
CA GLU A 127 -2.02 -9.09 -14.74
C GLU A 127 -0.49 -9.03 -14.56
N VAL A 128 -0.05 -8.62 -13.37
CA VAL A 128 1.36 -8.51 -13.00
C VAL A 128 2.05 -9.87 -13.07
N ALA A 129 1.44 -10.91 -12.52
CA ALA A 129 1.98 -12.27 -12.57
C ALA A 129 2.12 -12.75 -14.02
N THR A 130 1.11 -12.53 -14.85
CA THR A 130 1.14 -12.93 -16.26
C THR A 130 2.22 -12.20 -17.04
N GLU A 131 2.39 -10.89 -16.79
CA GLU A 131 3.40 -10.06 -17.46
C GLU A 131 4.82 -10.42 -17.04
N LEU A 132 5.05 -10.72 -15.75
CA LEU A 132 6.40 -11.00 -15.24
C LEU A 132 6.87 -12.43 -15.51
N LYS A 133 5.95 -13.40 -15.56
CA LYS A 133 6.29 -14.83 -15.67
C LYS A 133 7.28 -15.16 -16.81
N PRO A 134 7.13 -14.63 -18.05
CA PRO A 134 8.06 -14.91 -19.15
C PRO A 134 9.48 -14.38 -18.94
N HIS A 135 9.69 -13.51 -17.94
CA HIS A 135 10.98 -12.91 -17.66
C HIS A 135 11.77 -13.63 -16.58
N PHE A 136 11.20 -14.65 -15.95
CA PHE A 136 11.86 -15.48 -14.96
C PHE A 136 12.26 -16.83 -15.54
N THR A 137 13.35 -17.38 -15.03
CA THR A 137 13.74 -18.77 -15.32
C THR A 137 12.84 -19.76 -14.59
N GLU A 138 12.80 -21.01 -15.04
CA GLU A 138 12.07 -22.07 -14.35
C GLU A 138 12.56 -22.26 -12.90
N GLU A 139 13.86 -22.11 -12.66
CA GLU A 139 14.44 -22.17 -11.31
C GLU A 139 13.94 -21.03 -10.41
N GLN A 140 13.86 -19.81 -10.95
CA GLN A 140 13.32 -18.66 -10.23
C GLN A 140 11.84 -18.87 -9.91
N ILE A 141 11.04 -19.34 -10.87
CA ILE A 141 9.62 -19.66 -10.66
C ILE A 141 9.47 -20.78 -9.61
N GLY A 142 10.27 -21.84 -9.71
CA GLY A 142 10.26 -22.95 -8.76
C GLY A 142 10.57 -22.50 -7.33
N TYR A 143 11.53 -21.57 -7.16
CA TYR A 143 11.79 -20.94 -5.87
C TYR A 143 10.57 -20.16 -5.36
N MET A 144 9.95 -19.32 -6.19
CA MET A 144 8.78 -18.53 -5.80
C MET A 144 7.62 -19.42 -5.33
N VAL A 145 7.33 -20.48 -6.08
CA VAL A 145 6.31 -21.49 -5.76
C VAL A 145 6.62 -22.16 -4.42
N LYS A 146 7.85 -22.66 -4.26
CA LYS A 146 8.31 -23.30 -3.01
C LYS A 146 8.17 -22.34 -1.82
N ARG A 147 8.61 -21.09 -1.99
CA ARG A 147 8.60 -20.10 -0.91
C ARG A 147 7.17 -19.76 -0.48
N SER A 148 6.27 -19.55 -1.43
CA SER A 148 4.84 -19.36 -1.15
C SER A 148 4.24 -20.53 -0.40
N LYS A 149 4.60 -21.77 -0.78
CA LYS A 149 4.15 -22.98 -0.09
C LYS A 149 4.62 -23.01 1.38
N GLU A 150 5.90 -22.74 1.63
CA GLU A 150 6.46 -22.68 2.99
C GLU A 150 5.73 -21.65 3.87
N VAL A 151 5.40 -20.48 3.31
CA VAL A 151 4.67 -19.42 4.03
C VAL A 151 3.25 -19.87 4.40
N LEU A 152 2.54 -20.51 3.47
CA LEU A 152 1.20 -21.03 3.71
C LEU A 152 1.20 -22.19 4.73
N GLU A 153 2.15 -23.10 4.62
CA GLU A 153 2.28 -24.22 5.57
C GLU A 153 2.61 -23.73 6.99
N ALA A 154 3.48 -22.71 7.11
CA ALA A 154 3.79 -22.08 8.40
C ALA A 154 2.56 -21.44 9.06
N THR A 155 1.57 -21.03 8.25
CA THR A 155 0.28 -20.48 8.72
C THR A 155 -0.83 -21.53 8.81
N ARG A 156 -0.49 -22.82 8.68
CA ARG A 156 -1.40 -23.98 8.75
C ARG A 156 -2.49 -23.99 7.65
N VAL A 157 -2.20 -23.40 6.50
CA VAL A 157 -3.06 -23.50 5.31
C VAL A 157 -2.71 -24.78 4.56
N ASP A 158 -3.72 -25.58 4.18
CA ASP A 158 -3.52 -26.75 3.32
C ASP A 158 -3.24 -26.30 1.88
N VAL A 159 -2.05 -26.66 1.40
CA VAL A 159 -1.54 -26.30 0.08
C VAL A 159 -1.72 -27.43 -0.94
N SER A 160 -2.27 -28.59 -0.54
CA SER A 160 -2.38 -29.79 -1.40
C SER A 160 -3.19 -29.57 -2.68
N GLN A 161 -4.13 -28.62 -2.65
CA GLN A 161 -5.02 -28.29 -3.77
C GLN A 161 -4.55 -27.08 -4.58
N LEU A 162 -3.47 -26.42 -4.16
CA LEU A 162 -2.99 -25.21 -4.83
C LEU A 162 -2.09 -25.56 -6.01
N LYS A 163 -2.36 -24.93 -7.16
CA LYS A 163 -1.54 -25.04 -8.36
C LYS A 163 -0.33 -24.13 -8.28
N ASP A 164 0.75 -24.50 -8.96
CA ASP A 164 1.97 -23.70 -9.04
C ASP A 164 1.71 -22.25 -9.49
N ASP A 165 0.81 -22.04 -10.45
CA ASP A 165 0.43 -20.68 -10.89
C ASP A 165 -0.20 -19.85 -9.78
N GLN A 166 -0.96 -20.47 -8.87
CA GLN A 166 -1.55 -19.79 -7.72
C GLN A 166 -0.48 -19.45 -6.67
N LEU A 167 0.46 -20.36 -6.44
CA LEU A 167 1.58 -20.14 -5.52
C LEU A 167 2.56 -19.09 -6.05
N TYR A 168 2.80 -19.07 -7.36
CA TYR A 168 3.56 -18.02 -8.03
C TYR A 168 2.87 -16.66 -7.90
N ALA A 169 1.57 -16.58 -8.20
CA ALA A 169 0.79 -15.35 -8.04
C ALA A 169 0.81 -14.84 -6.59
N LEU A 170 0.78 -15.75 -5.61
CA LEU A 170 0.92 -15.40 -4.18
C LEU A 170 2.29 -14.79 -3.86
N PHE A 171 3.37 -15.28 -4.49
CA PHE A 171 4.70 -14.67 -4.33
C PHE A 171 4.72 -13.27 -4.91
N VAL A 172 4.18 -13.10 -6.12
CA VAL A 172 4.04 -11.79 -6.77
C VAL A 172 3.29 -10.82 -5.87
N GLU A 173 2.17 -11.24 -5.31
CA GLU A 173 1.35 -10.42 -4.43
C GLU A 173 2.07 -9.98 -3.14
N ASN A 174 2.76 -10.90 -2.47
CA ASN A 174 3.34 -10.63 -1.15
C ASN A 174 4.75 -10.05 -1.20
N VAL A 175 5.48 -10.25 -2.29
CA VAL A 175 6.88 -9.81 -2.41
C VAL A 175 6.99 -8.70 -3.45
N PHE A 176 6.55 -8.93 -4.68
CA PHE A 176 6.75 -7.94 -5.75
C PHE A 176 5.76 -6.78 -5.69
N LEU A 177 4.57 -6.95 -5.12
CA LEU A 177 3.58 -5.89 -4.96
C LEU A 177 3.56 -5.25 -3.56
N ASP A 178 4.54 -5.59 -2.72
CA ASP A 178 4.78 -4.90 -1.46
C ASP A 178 5.02 -3.39 -1.70
N SER A 179 4.49 -2.53 -0.83
CA SER A 179 4.57 -1.06 -1.02
C SER A 179 5.99 -0.52 -0.98
N ARG A 180 6.89 -1.21 -0.29
CA ARG A 180 8.32 -0.88 -0.21
C ARG A 180 9.12 -1.44 -1.38
N ALA A 181 8.58 -2.40 -2.12
CA ALA A 181 9.32 -3.12 -3.16
C ALA A 181 10.08 -2.21 -4.16
N PRO A 182 9.58 -1.05 -4.64
CA PRO A 182 10.33 -0.21 -5.59
C PRO A 182 11.60 0.35 -4.98
N GLU A 183 11.50 0.90 -3.76
CA GLU A 183 12.63 1.45 -3.03
C GLU A 183 13.68 0.37 -2.76
N LEU A 184 13.23 -0.81 -2.33
CA LEU A 184 14.09 -1.95 -2.05
C LEU A 184 14.71 -2.56 -3.32
N LEU A 185 14.00 -2.57 -4.45
CA LEU A 185 14.52 -2.99 -5.75
C LEU A 185 15.60 -2.02 -6.26
N HIS A 186 15.40 -0.71 -6.09
CA HIS A 186 16.41 0.29 -6.39
C HIS A 186 17.65 0.14 -5.51
N GLU A 187 17.45 -0.06 -4.21
CA GLU A 187 18.54 -0.32 -3.28
C GLU A 187 19.31 -1.59 -3.65
N TRP A 188 18.59 -2.68 -3.94
CA TRP A 188 19.18 -3.95 -4.34
C TRP A 188 20.04 -3.79 -5.60
N ARG A 189 19.51 -3.12 -6.63
CA ARG A 189 20.22 -2.86 -7.87
C ARG A 189 21.53 -2.11 -7.60
N ARG A 190 21.46 -1.00 -6.86
CA ARG A 190 22.62 -0.17 -6.52
C ARG A 190 23.69 -0.91 -5.74
N LYS A 191 23.31 -1.81 -4.83
CA LYS A 191 24.27 -2.50 -3.95
C LYS A 191 24.85 -3.78 -4.55
N ASN A 192 24.18 -4.40 -5.51
CA ASN A 192 24.53 -5.75 -5.98
C ASN A 192 24.76 -5.86 -7.50
N LEU A 193 24.32 -4.88 -8.30
CA LEU A 193 24.29 -4.97 -9.77
C LEU A 193 24.83 -3.71 -10.49
N GLU A 194 25.15 -2.65 -9.75
CA GLU A 194 25.86 -1.45 -10.21
C GLU A 194 27.33 -1.53 -9.75
#